data_AF-A0A6A3HG25-F1
#
_entry.id   AF-A0A6A3HG25-F1
#
_cell.length_a   1.000
_cell.length_b   1.000
_cell.length_c   1.000
_cell.angle_alpha   90.00
_cell.angle_beta   90.00
_cell.angle_gamma   90.00
#
_symmetry.space_group_name_H-M   'P 1'
#
loop_
_entity.id
_entity.type
_entity.pdbx_description
1 polymer ?
#
loop_
_entity_poly.entity_id
_entity_poly.type
_entity_poly.pdbx_seq_one_letter_code
_entity_poly.pdbx_strand_id
1 'polypeptide(L)'
;MRLVHVKREYNQAADYLTSKTLSLGASWQTEDPEELKHLVQVSKIHEKLMKPLVIMDEDTQDVSPQEDLPVETPNGIRPGPEYAPLSTAARIMVAVTRSRTQEQSEQGETMGPLEYQAERWRRIKAHQECDDQLMEIKKFLKGDLDNLSRGQIRRISKQAELYALDVRDVLYRLSRSTKDRPRDMSDELRLVVPESLRPDLLHYAHEDFQGVHQGITRTHVKLRSEFYWPDMYADVEAFVKECVDCASGKGRPPNPGPSPGNIEPRYPFEVVSMDFVTHLPRSERGNTFLLLFPDTFSGYV
;
A
#
# COMPACT_ATOMS: atom_id res chain seq x y z
N MET A 1 19.95 19.69 12.64
CA MET A 1 19.23 18.47 13.06
C MET A 1 19.54 17.34 12.09
N ARG A 2 19.90 16.13 12.55
CA ARG A 2 20.11 14.95 11.69
C ARG A 2 19.00 13.94 11.99
N LEU A 3 17.96 13.93 11.16
CA LEU A 3 16.81 13.05 11.35
C LEU A 3 17.21 11.60 11.02
N VAL A 4 17.29 10.76 12.05
CA VAL A 4 17.51 9.31 11.90
C VAL A 4 16.15 8.65 11.71
N HIS A 5 15.90 8.13 10.51
CA HIS A 5 14.64 7.48 10.19
C HIS A 5 14.61 6.05 10.78
N VAL A 6 14.06 5.90 11.98
CA VAL A 6 13.95 4.60 12.66
C VAL A 6 12.84 3.78 12.00
N LYS A 7 13.21 2.70 11.30
CA LYS A 7 12.29 1.69 10.77
C LYS A 7 11.57 1.01 11.95
N ARG A 8 10.39 1.52 12.32
CA ARG A 8 9.56 0.94 13.39
C ARG A 8 8.85 -0.29 12.84
N GLU A 9 9.31 -1.48 13.23
CA GLU A 9 8.58 -2.72 12.95
C GLU A 9 7.33 -2.77 13.84
N TYR A 10 6.22 -3.27 13.30
CA TYR A 10 4.89 -3.12 13.89
C TYR A 10 4.79 -3.82 15.26
N ASN A 11 4.77 -3.04 16.34
CA ASN A 11 4.60 -3.52 17.70
C ASN A 11 3.25 -3.05 18.25
N GLN A 12 2.27 -3.93 18.16
CA GLN A 12 0.89 -3.73 18.61
C GLN A 12 0.79 -3.36 20.10
N ALA A 13 1.71 -3.83 20.95
CA ALA A 13 1.77 -3.42 22.36
C ALA A 13 2.18 -1.95 22.49
N ALA A 14 3.22 -1.53 21.77
CA ALA A 14 3.71 -0.16 21.82
C ALA A 14 2.68 0.84 21.28
N ASP A 15 1.94 0.50 20.22
CA ASP A 15 0.90 1.36 19.65
C ASP A 15 -0.35 1.40 20.55
N TYR A 16 -0.74 0.28 21.20
CA TYR A 16 -1.80 0.26 22.22
C TYR A 16 -1.44 1.17 23.40
N LEU A 17 -0.24 1.01 23.98
CA LEU A 17 0.25 1.83 25.10
C LEU A 17 0.32 3.31 24.72
N THR A 18 0.79 3.62 23.50
CA THR A 18 0.84 5.00 22.99
C THR A 18 -0.56 5.60 22.86
N SER A 19 -1.50 4.85 22.28
CA SER A 19 -2.90 5.28 22.10
C SER A 19 -3.58 5.56 23.44
N LYS A 20 -3.45 4.64 24.41
CA LYS A 20 -4.03 4.78 25.76
C LYS A 20 -3.40 5.93 26.57
N THR A 21 -2.11 6.19 26.40
CA THR A 21 -1.44 7.36 27.01
C THR A 21 -1.92 8.67 26.39
N LEU A 22 -2.13 8.72 25.06
CA LEU A 22 -2.62 9.90 24.35
C LEU A 22 -4.09 10.21 24.65
N SER A 23 -4.95 9.19 24.86
CA SER A 23 -6.36 9.39 25.20
C SER A 23 -6.59 9.75 26.67
N LEU A 24 -5.74 9.26 27.58
CA LEU A 24 -5.76 9.65 29.00
C LEU A 24 -5.07 11.00 29.28
N GLY A 25 -4.16 11.44 28.39
CA GLY A 25 -3.42 12.71 28.53
C GLY A 25 -2.41 12.74 29.69
N ALA A 26 -2.19 11.62 30.37
CA ALA A 26 -1.37 11.49 31.57
C ALA A 26 -0.62 10.15 31.59
N SER A 27 0.42 10.06 32.42
CA SER A 27 1.08 8.78 32.74
C SER A 27 0.13 7.88 33.53
N TRP A 28 0.04 6.62 33.13
CA TRP A 28 -0.79 5.59 33.76
C TRP A 28 0.04 4.31 33.97
N GLN A 29 -0.43 3.40 34.82
CA GLN A 29 0.17 2.10 35.06
C GLN A 29 -0.86 1.00 34.75
N THR A 30 -0.41 -0.11 34.17
CA THR A 30 -1.26 -1.26 33.85
C THR A 30 -1.32 -2.19 35.07
N GLU A 31 -2.37 -2.07 35.88
CA GLU A 31 -2.60 -2.96 37.04
C GLU A 31 -3.54 -4.14 36.70
N ASP A 32 -4.22 -4.12 35.55
CA ASP A 32 -5.08 -5.22 35.09
C ASP A 32 -4.24 -6.43 34.60
N PRO A 33 -4.37 -7.61 35.22
CA PRO A 33 -3.63 -8.81 34.83
C PRO A 33 -4.01 -9.34 33.43
N GLU A 34 -5.22 -9.10 32.91
CA GLU A 34 -5.59 -9.55 31.57
C GLU A 34 -5.04 -8.59 30.49
N GLU A 35 -5.05 -7.29 30.75
CA GLU A 35 -4.37 -6.31 29.88
C GLU A 35 -2.86 -6.56 29.83
N LEU A 36 -2.23 -6.90 30.96
CA LEU A 36 -0.83 -7.31 31.03
C LEU A 36 -0.55 -8.57 30.19
N LYS A 37 -1.36 -9.64 30.32
CA LYS A 37 -1.25 -10.85 29.49
C LYS A 37 -1.36 -10.53 28.00
N HIS A 38 -2.34 -9.72 27.62
CA HIS A 38 -2.53 -9.29 26.23
C HIS A 38 -1.31 -8.52 25.70
N LEU A 39 -0.78 -7.56 26.47
CA LEU A 39 0.42 -6.79 26.11
C LEU A 39 1.65 -7.68 25.92
N VAL A 40 1.86 -8.67 26.78
CA VAL A 40 2.93 -9.69 26.63
C VAL A 40 2.72 -10.51 25.35
N GLN A 41 1.49 -10.95 25.07
CA GLN A 41 1.19 -11.79 23.89
C GLN A 41 1.34 -11.05 22.56
N VAL A 42 1.07 -9.74 22.51
CA VAL A 42 1.19 -8.94 21.27
C VAL A 42 2.56 -8.25 21.11
N SER A 43 3.43 -8.29 22.13
CA SER A 43 4.83 -7.83 22.02
C SER A 43 5.69 -8.84 21.25
N LYS A 44 5.74 -8.72 19.93
CA LYS A 44 6.51 -9.63 19.05
C LYS A 44 7.99 -9.28 18.89
N ILE A 45 8.50 -8.29 19.63
CA ILE A 45 9.94 -8.03 19.68
C ILE A 45 10.58 -9.18 20.47
N HIS A 46 11.43 -9.98 19.82
CA HIS A 46 12.36 -10.83 20.56
C HIS A 46 13.31 -9.91 21.33
N GLU A 47 13.09 -9.78 22.64
CA GLU A 47 13.98 -9.07 23.52
C GLU A 47 15.33 -9.78 23.52
N LYS A 48 16.27 -9.28 22.72
CA LYS A 48 17.67 -9.64 22.81
C LYS A 48 18.26 -8.94 24.03
N LEU A 49 17.82 -9.39 25.20
CA LEU A 49 18.15 -8.88 26.53
C LEU A 49 19.64 -8.54 26.57
N MET A 50 19.94 -7.24 26.68
CA MET A 50 21.24 -6.85 27.22
C MET A 50 21.26 -7.43 28.63
N LYS A 51 22.24 -8.30 28.90
CA LYS A 51 22.36 -8.99 30.19
C LYS A 51 22.20 -7.98 31.32
N PRO A 52 21.23 -8.17 32.23
CA PRO A 52 21.22 -7.42 33.48
C PRO A 52 22.59 -7.53 34.14
N LEU A 53 23.07 -6.42 34.70
CA LEU A 53 24.22 -6.47 35.60
C LEU A 53 23.85 -7.37 36.78
N VAL A 54 24.63 -8.43 36.98
CA VAL A 54 24.35 -9.45 38.00
C VAL A 54 24.40 -8.81 39.38
N ILE A 55 23.27 -8.83 40.07
CA ILE A 55 23.16 -8.67 41.51
C ILE A 55 22.38 -9.89 42.01
N MET A 56 23.04 -10.67 42.85
CA MET A 56 22.54 -11.85 43.58
C MET A 56 21.66 -11.40 44.77
N ASP A 57 20.76 -12.18 45.36
CA ASP A 57 20.20 -13.52 45.06
C ASP A 57 18.85 -13.67 45.82
N GLU A 58 18.22 -14.85 45.79
CA GLU A 58 17.09 -15.31 46.65
C GLU A 58 15.69 -14.66 46.42
N ASP A 59 14.56 -15.28 46.85
CA ASP A 59 13.89 -16.55 46.47
C ASP A 59 12.38 -16.43 46.90
N THR A 60 11.39 -17.34 46.80
CA THR A 60 11.26 -18.74 46.33
C THR A 60 9.79 -19.05 45.96
N GLN A 61 9.54 -19.97 45.00
CA GLN A 61 8.29 -20.78 44.81
C GLN A 61 6.94 -20.05 44.55
N ASP A 62 5.83 -20.63 44.04
CA ASP A 62 5.51 -21.80 43.18
C ASP A 62 3.99 -21.71 42.81
N VAL A 63 3.43 -22.70 42.10
CA VAL A 63 1.99 -23.07 41.98
C VAL A 63 1.12 -22.39 40.90
N SER A 64 0.65 -23.25 39.98
CA SER A 64 -0.61 -23.18 39.18
C SER A 64 -1.46 -24.44 39.54
N PRO A 65 -2.60 -24.83 38.90
CA PRO A 65 -3.43 -24.22 37.82
C PRO A 65 -4.98 -24.38 38.07
N GLN A 66 -5.80 -24.44 36.99
CA GLN A 66 -7.18 -25.02 36.88
C GLN A 66 -8.35 -24.26 37.57
N GLU A 67 -9.65 -24.34 37.20
CA GLU A 67 -10.47 -24.85 36.06
C GLU A 67 -11.94 -24.30 36.25
N ASP A 68 -12.94 -24.35 35.35
CA ASP A 68 -13.08 -24.16 33.87
C ASP A 68 -14.62 -24.22 33.51
N LEU A 69 -15.01 -24.10 32.23
CA LEU A 69 -16.32 -24.42 31.61
C LEU A 69 -17.46 -23.34 31.79
N PRO A 70 -18.69 -23.46 31.19
CA PRO A 70 -19.04 -22.61 30.04
C PRO A 70 -20.46 -21.98 30.06
N VAL A 71 -20.80 -21.13 29.07
CA VAL A 71 -22.18 -20.69 28.80
C VAL A 71 -22.43 -20.58 27.28
N GLU A 72 -23.57 -21.11 26.80
CA GLU A 72 -23.97 -21.08 25.38
C GLU A 72 -24.69 -19.79 24.96
N THR A 73 -24.70 -19.53 23.65
CA THR A 73 -25.40 -18.40 23.02
C THR A 73 -26.93 -18.53 23.10
N PRO A 74 -27.70 -17.43 22.95
CA PRO A 74 -28.31 -17.26 21.61
C PRO A 74 -28.52 -15.81 21.14
N ASN A 75 -28.14 -15.52 19.88
CA ASN A 75 -29.12 -15.14 18.85
C ASN A 75 -28.49 -15.05 17.46
N GLY A 76 -29.07 -15.75 16.48
CA GLY A 76 -28.54 -15.83 15.12
C GLY A 76 -29.11 -14.75 14.21
N ILE A 77 -28.43 -13.60 14.11
CA ILE A 77 -28.60 -12.70 12.96
C ILE A 77 -27.70 -13.22 11.84
N ARG A 78 -28.27 -13.81 10.79
CA ARG A 78 -27.55 -14.05 9.54
C ARG A 78 -27.41 -12.71 8.79
N PRO A 79 -26.20 -12.18 8.56
CA PRO A 79 -26.04 -10.93 7.83
C PRO A 79 -26.46 -11.09 6.37
N GLY A 80 -27.27 -10.16 5.85
CA GLY A 80 -27.59 -10.03 4.43
C GLY A 80 -26.38 -9.60 3.57
N PRO A 81 -26.57 -9.48 2.24
CA PRO A 81 -25.51 -9.09 1.30
C PRO A 81 -24.93 -7.68 1.55
N GLU A 82 -25.64 -6.82 2.27
CA GLU A 82 -25.18 -5.49 2.69
C GLU A 82 -23.95 -5.54 3.62
N TYR A 83 -23.75 -6.63 4.37
CA TYR A 83 -22.64 -6.82 5.32
C TYR A 83 -21.44 -7.60 4.73
N ALA A 84 -21.40 -7.83 3.42
CA ALA A 84 -20.28 -8.53 2.78
C ALA A 84 -18.95 -7.78 3.01
N PRO A 85 -17.90 -8.45 3.53
CA PRO A 85 -16.69 -7.76 3.99
C PRO A 85 -15.92 -7.11 2.83
N LEU A 86 -15.56 -5.84 3.02
CA LEU A 86 -14.78 -5.07 2.05
C LEU A 86 -13.44 -5.74 1.70
N SER A 87 -13.07 -5.65 0.43
CA SER A 87 -11.70 -5.88 -0.07
C SER A 87 -10.71 -4.86 0.54
N THR A 88 -9.42 -5.15 0.47
CA THR A 88 -8.40 -4.44 1.27
C THR A 88 -8.27 -2.97 0.90
N ALA A 89 -8.23 -2.60 -0.39
CA ALA A 89 -8.16 -1.20 -0.78
C ALA A 89 -9.45 -0.44 -0.47
N ALA A 90 -10.61 -1.10 -0.57
CA ALA A 90 -11.88 -0.49 -0.17
C ALA A 90 -11.89 -0.08 1.32
N ARG A 91 -11.20 -0.78 2.23
CA ARG A 91 -11.16 -0.40 3.65
C ARG A 91 -10.45 0.92 3.95
N ILE A 92 -9.69 1.50 3.01
CA ILE A 92 -8.73 2.58 3.29
C ILE A 92 -9.11 3.94 2.68
N MET A 93 -10.10 4.03 1.76
CA MET A 93 -10.69 5.33 1.34
C MET A 93 -11.54 5.99 2.45
N VAL A 94 -11.19 5.76 3.71
CA VAL A 94 -11.82 6.26 4.95
C VAL A 94 -11.03 7.45 5.51
N ALA A 95 -9.71 7.49 5.25
CA ALA A 95 -8.80 8.42 5.90
C ALA A 95 -8.58 9.75 5.17
N VAL A 96 -9.02 9.88 3.91
CA VAL A 96 -8.65 11.01 3.02
C VAL A 96 -9.89 11.76 2.53
N THR A 97 -10.46 12.61 3.38
CA THR A 97 -11.29 13.76 2.96
C THR A 97 -10.94 14.97 3.83
N ARG A 98 -9.82 15.64 3.53
CA ARG A 98 -9.35 16.83 4.27
C ARG A 98 -9.84 18.14 3.64
N SER A 99 -11.13 18.41 3.79
CA SER A 99 -11.71 19.73 3.50
C SER A 99 -11.87 20.52 4.81
N ARG A 100 -11.12 21.61 4.99
CA ARG A 100 -11.11 22.39 6.23
C ARG A 100 -11.77 23.77 6.06
N THR A 101 -13.09 23.80 6.16
CA THR A 101 -13.86 25.00 6.51
C THR A 101 -14.39 24.83 7.94
N GLN A 102 -14.13 25.83 8.79
CA GLN A 102 -14.44 25.77 10.21
C GLN A 102 -15.67 26.63 10.52
N GLU A 103 -16.84 26.02 10.49
CA GLU A 103 -18.06 26.56 11.10
C GLU A 103 -18.48 25.63 12.26
N GLN A 104 -18.99 26.21 13.35
CA GLN A 104 -19.29 25.49 14.58
C GLN A 104 -20.79 25.25 14.73
N SER A 105 -21.24 24.00 14.52
CA SER A 105 -22.53 23.53 15.02
C SER A 105 -22.54 22.01 15.19
N GLU A 106 -23.19 21.58 16.28
CA GLU A 106 -23.66 20.21 16.58
C GLU A 106 -22.61 19.07 16.64
N GLN A 107 -22.44 18.53 17.84
CA GLN A 107 -21.69 17.30 18.10
C GLN A 107 -22.54 16.10 17.69
N GLY A 108 -22.53 15.76 16.39
CA GLY A 108 -23.12 14.51 15.91
C GLY A 108 -22.44 13.29 16.54
N GLU A 109 -23.24 12.27 16.89
CA GLU A 109 -22.74 11.01 17.44
C GLU A 109 -21.74 10.34 16.47
N THR A 110 -20.75 9.64 17.02
CA THR A 110 -19.68 9.05 16.21
C THR A 110 -20.17 7.78 15.50
N MET A 111 -20.69 7.96 14.27
CA MET A 111 -21.24 6.95 13.36
C MET A 111 -20.62 5.55 13.55
N GLY A 112 -21.45 4.54 13.79
CA GLY A 112 -20.99 3.19 14.13
C GLY A 112 -20.24 2.48 12.96
N PRO A 113 -19.33 1.52 13.22
CA PRO A 113 -18.51 0.89 12.16
C PRO A 113 -19.28 0.21 11.02
N LEU A 114 -20.52 -0.23 11.25
CA LEU A 114 -21.42 -0.79 10.23
C LEU A 114 -22.13 0.31 9.45
N GLU A 115 -22.60 1.33 10.17
CA GLU A 115 -23.28 2.50 9.60
C GLU A 115 -22.35 3.31 8.69
N TYR A 116 -21.08 3.44 9.09
CA TYR A 116 -20.01 3.97 8.27
C TYR A 116 -19.85 3.21 6.94
N GLN A 117 -19.93 1.87 6.94
CA GLN A 117 -19.86 1.08 5.71
C GLN A 117 -21.08 1.30 4.80
N ALA A 118 -22.28 1.45 5.37
CA ALA A 118 -23.49 1.77 4.62
C ALA A 118 -23.42 3.17 3.99
N GLU A 119 -23.02 4.18 4.76
CA GLU A 119 -22.77 5.56 4.30
C GLU A 119 -21.71 5.61 3.20
N ARG A 120 -20.61 4.88 3.36
CA ARG A 120 -19.57 4.74 2.33
C ARG A 120 -20.12 4.19 1.01
N TRP A 121 -20.92 3.12 1.06
CA TRP A 121 -21.53 2.57 -0.16
C TRP A 121 -22.55 3.51 -0.78
N ARG A 122 -23.31 4.27 0.04
CA ARG A 122 -24.22 5.33 -0.39
C ARG A 122 -23.48 6.42 -1.18
N ARG A 123 -22.29 6.85 -0.72
CA ARG A 123 -21.42 7.79 -1.45
C ARG A 123 -20.94 7.22 -2.77
N ILE A 124 -20.39 6.01 -2.79
CA ILE A 124 -19.92 5.35 -4.03
C ILE A 124 -21.05 5.26 -5.06
N LYS A 125 -22.26 4.88 -4.62
CA LYS A 125 -23.47 4.88 -5.46
C LYS A 125 -23.79 6.28 -6.01
N ALA A 126 -23.80 7.31 -5.16
CA ALA A 126 -24.09 8.69 -5.56
C ALA A 126 -23.06 9.23 -6.57
N HIS A 127 -21.77 8.99 -6.37
CA HIS A 127 -20.72 9.38 -7.34
C HIS A 127 -20.88 8.64 -8.68
N GLN A 128 -21.31 7.37 -8.68
CA GLN A 128 -21.70 6.65 -9.90
C GLN A 128 -23.03 7.13 -10.52
N GLU A 129 -23.84 7.91 -9.78
CA GLU A 129 -25.11 8.48 -10.23
C GLU A 129 -24.98 9.95 -10.69
N CYS A 130 -23.84 10.58 -10.42
CA CYS A 130 -23.41 11.86 -11.01
C CYS A 130 -22.49 11.71 -12.24
N ASP A 131 -22.06 10.49 -12.58
CA ASP A 131 -21.24 10.20 -13.76
C ASP A 131 -22.16 9.77 -14.92
N ASP A 132 -22.29 10.62 -15.95
CA ASP A 132 -23.21 10.41 -17.09
C ASP A 132 -22.99 9.05 -17.78
N GLN A 133 -21.73 8.65 -18.00
CA GLN A 133 -21.42 7.41 -18.71
C GLN A 133 -21.77 6.18 -17.88
N LEU A 134 -21.55 6.24 -16.56
CA LEU A 134 -21.95 5.15 -15.67
C LEU A 134 -23.48 5.12 -15.50
N MET A 135 -24.15 6.27 -15.49
CA MET A 135 -25.61 6.36 -15.42
C MET A 135 -26.31 5.79 -16.64
N GLU A 136 -25.80 6.04 -17.85
CA GLU A 136 -26.27 5.37 -19.07
C GLU A 136 -26.24 3.83 -18.94
N ILE A 137 -25.15 3.29 -18.42
CA ILE A 137 -24.96 1.85 -18.22
C ILE A 137 -25.91 1.34 -17.12
N LYS A 138 -26.01 2.04 -15.98
CA LYS A 138 -26.92 1.71 -14.88
C LYS A 138 -28.38 1.67 -15.33
N LYS A 139 -28.83 2.64 -16.12
CA LYS A 139 -30.18 2.69 -16.70
C LYS A 139 -30.44 1.52 -17.65
N PHE A 140 -29.53 1.27 -18.59
CA PHE A 140 -29.62 0.14 -19.52
C PHE A 140 -29.72 -1.21 -18.78
N LEU A 141 -28.89 -1.44 -17.75
CA LEU A 141 -28.90 -2.68 -16.95
C LEU A 141 -30.17 -2.84 -16.10
N LYS A 142 -30.84 -1.74 -15.74
CA LYS A 142 -32.16 -1.74 -15.07
C LYS A 142 -33.35 -1.86 -16.03
N GLY A 143 -33.14 -1.73 -17.33
CA GLY A 143 -34.22 -1.68 -18.33
C GLY A 143 -34.90 -0.31 -18.46
N ASP A 144 -34.40 0.76 -17.83
CA ASP A 144 -34.81 2.15 -18.11
C ASP A 144 -34.21 2.56 -19.47
N LEU A 145 -34.97 2.33 -20.54
CA LEU A 145 -34.59 2.66 -21.90
C LEU A 145 -35.28 3.93 -22.44
N ASP A 146 -36.34 4.41 -21.77
CA ASP A 146 -37.14 5.55 -22.21
C ASP A 146 -36.32 6.85 -22.29
N ASN A 147 -35.33 6.97 -21.40
CA ASN A 147 -34.40 8.10 -21.32
C ASN A 147 -33.14 7.94 -22.19
N LEU A 148 -33.02 6.87 -23.00
CA LEU A 148 -31.82 6.57 -23.78
C LEU A 148 -32.08 6.60 -25.29
N SER A 149 -31.26 7.34 -26.04
CA SER A 149 -31.37 7.33 -27.50
C SER A 149 -30.99 5.97 -28.09
N ARG A 150 -31.54 5.65 -29.28
CA ARG A 150 -31.17 4.47 -30.07
C ARG A 150 -29.66 4.37 -30.35
N GLY A 151 -28.92 5.48 -30.31
CA GLY A 151 -27.46 5.50 -30.42
C GLY A 151 -26.78 5.01 -29.15
N GLN A 152 -27.18 5.54 -27.99
CA GLN A 152 -26.68 5.12 -26.67
C GLN A 152 -26.97 3.64 -26.42
N ILE A 153 -28.22 3.20 -26.61
CA ILE A 153 -28.62 1.79 -26.46
C ILE A 153 -27.73 0.84 -27.29
N ARG A 154 -27.41 1.20 -28.54
CA ARG A 154 -26.52 0.43 -29.44
C ARG A 154 -25.03 0.51 -29.10
N ARG A 155 -24.59 1.53 -28.34
CA ARG A 155 -23.22 1.61 -27.80
C ARG A 155 -23.10 0.76 -26.55
N ILE A 156 -24.06 0.88 -25.63
CA ILE A 156 -24.05 0.21 -24.33
C ILE A 156 -24.22 -1.31 -24.50
N SER A 157 -25.16 -1.76 -25.35
CA SER A 157 -25.42 -3.20 -25.53
C SER A 157 -24.20 -4.03 -25.95
N LYS A 158 -23.28 -3.44 -26.72
CA LYS A 158 -22.01 -4.08 -27.13
C LYS A 158 -21.05 -4.39 -25.97
N GLN A 159 -21.21 -3.71 -24.84
CA GLN A 159 -20.36 -3.86 -23.66
C GLN A 159 -21.14 -4.21 -22.39
N ALA A 160 -22.47 -4.25 -22.42
CA ALA A 160 -23.31 -4.51 -21.26
C ALA A 160 -23.00 -5.86 -20.58
N GLU A 161 -22.64 -6.89 -21.37
CA GLU A 161 -22.18 -8.20 -20.85
C GLU A 161 -20.89 -8.14 -20.00
N LEU A 162 -20.19 -7.00 -19.98
CA LEU A 162 -19.02 -6.78 -19.14
C LEU A 162 -19.38 -6.13 -17.80
N TYR A 163 -20.62 -5.68 -17.60
CA TYR A 163 -21.02 -4.93 -16.41
C TYR A 163 -22.15 -5.64 -15.64
N ALA A 164 -22.14 -5.49 -14.32
CA ALA A 164 -23.14 -6.03 -13.43
C ALA A 164 -23.53 -4.98 -12.37
N LEU A 165 -24.79 -5.02 -11.93
CA LEU A 165 -25.24 -4.30 -10.74
C LEU A 165 -25.28 -5.27 -9.57
N ASP A 166 -24.69 -4.84 -8.45
CA ASP A 166 -24.91 -5.45 -7.14
C ASP A 166 -26.26 -5.01 -6.55
N VAL A 167 -26.76 -5.69 -5.51
CA VAL A 167 -28.05 -5.41 -4.84
C VAL A 167 -28.17 -3.99 -4.28
N ARG A 168 -27.06 -3.26 -4.19
CA ARG A 168 -26.97 -1.84 -3.77
C ARG A 168 -27.13 -0.84 -4.93
N ASP A 169 -27.30 -1.29 -6.18
CA ASP A 169 -27.13 -0.53 -7.45
C ASP A 169 -25.70 0.00 -7.69
N VAL A 170 -24.70 -0.63 -7.07
CA VAL A 170 -23.29 -0.30 -7.35
C VAL A 170 -22.86 -1.05 -8.60
N LEU A 171 -22.25 -0.34 -9.54
CA LEU A 171 -21.79 -0.86 -10.82
C LEU A 171 -20.40 -1.52 -10.69
N TYR A 172 -20.31 -2.76 -11.14
CA TYR A 172 -19.08 -3.55 -11.22
C TYR A 172 -18.80 -3.98 -12.67
N ARG A 173 -17.52 -4.26 -12.97
CA ARG A 173 -17.09 -4.87 -14.23
C ARG A 173 -16.60 -6.30 -14.02
N LEU A 174 -17.06 -7.19 -14.88
CA LEU A 174 -16.71 -8.61 -14.95
C LEU A 174 -15.32 -8.79 -15.59
N SER A 175 -14.38 -9.34 -14.84
CA SER A 175 -13.01 -9.61 -15.29
C SER A 175 -12.90 -10.86 -16.18
N ARG A 176 -13.56 -10.88 -17.35
CA ARG A 176 -13.51 -12.00 -18.31
C ARG A 176 -12.08 -12.56 -18.48
N SER A 177 -11.92 -13.86 -18.25
CA SER A 177 -10.66 -14.56 -18.49
C SER A 177 -10.17 -14.40 -19.95
N THR A 178 -8.96 -13.88 -20.12
CA THR A 178 -8.27 -13.74 -21.42
C THR A 178 -7.47 -15.01 -21.75
N LYS A 179 -7.04 -15.19 -23.00
CA LYS A 179 -6.23 -16.36 -23.41
C LYS A 179 -4.96 -16.56 -22.56
N ASP A 180 -4.38 -15.45 -22.09
CA ASP A 180 -3.14 -15.42 -21.31
C ASP A 180 -3.38 -15.45 -19.79
N ARG A 181 -4.65 -15.53 -19.34
CA ARG A 181 -5.01 -15.70 -17.92
C ARG A 181 -5.18 -17.20 -17.62
N PRO A 182 -4.57 -17.74 -16.55
CA PRO A 182 -4.83 -19.11 -16.11
C PRO A 182 -6.34 -19.34 -15.91
N ARG A 183 -6.85 -20.49 -16.39
CA ARG A 183 -8.30 -20.77 -16.42
C ARG A 183 -8.91 -20.86 -15.02
N ASP A 184 -8.08 -21.11 -14.02
CA ASP A 184 -8.44 -21.27 -12.61
C ASP A 184 -8.45 -19.94 -11.84
N MET A 185 -8.05 -18.82 -12.47
CA MET A 185 -8.09 -17.49 -11.85
C MET A 185 -9.51 -16.90 -11.97
N SER A 186 -10.22 -16.82 -10.85
CA SER A 186 -11.64 -16.43 -10.75
C SER A 186 -12.01 -15.15 -11.51
N ASP A 187 -13.20 -15.12 -12.10
CA ASP A 187 -13.80 -13.90 -12.69
C ASP A 187 -14.16 -12.89 -11.58
N GLU A 188 -13.17 -12.13 -11.15
CA GLU A 188 -13.29 -11.12 -10.10
C GLU A 188 -14.10 -9.91 -10.58
N LEU A 189 -15.10 -9.51 -9.78
CA LEU A 189 -15.84 -8.27 -9.96
C LEU A 189 -14.96 -7.09 -9.51
N ARG A 190 -14.76 -6.12 -10.40
CA ARG A 190 -14.00 -4.89 -10.11
C ARG A 190 -14.93 -3.71 -10.00
N LEU A 191 -14.79 -2.89 -8.98
CA LEU A 191 -15.63 -1.70 -8.78
C LEU A 191 -15.38 -0.69 -9.91
N VAL A 192 -16.45 -0.22 -10.56
CA VAL A 192 -16.32 0.81 -11.61
C VAL A 192 -16.18 2.18 -10.95
N VAL A 193 -15.09 2.87 -11.23
CA VAL A 193 -14.73 4.13 -10.56
C VAL A 193 -15.25 5.34 -11.36
N PRO A 194 -16.20 6.13 -10.81
CA PRO A 194 -16.64 7.38 -11.43
C PRO A 194 -15.51 8.41 -11.43
N GLU A 195 -15.52 9.34 -12.38
CA GLU A 195 -14.40 10.27 -12.60
C GLU A 195 -13.96 11.03 -11.35
N SER A 196 -14.92 11.49 -10.56
CA SER A 196 -14.71 12.24 -9.31
C SER A 196 -13.97 11.47 -8.20
N LEU A 197 -13.82 10.15 -8.29
CA LEU A 197 -13.10 9.32 -7.31
C LEU A 197 -11.77 8.74 -7.84
N ARG A 198 -11.40 9.01 -9.11
CA ARG A 198 -10.13 8.54 -9.68
C ARG A 198 -8.90 9.20 -9.03
N PRO A 199 -8.86 10.52 -8.75
CA PRO A 199 -7.68 11.17 -8.15
C PRO A 199 -7.32 10.60 -6.77
N ASP A 200 -8.31 10.41 -5.90
CA ASP A 200 -8.10 9.87 -4.55
C ASP A 200 -7.53 8.44 -4.59
N LEU A 201 -8.01 7.61 -5.54
CA LEU A 201 -7.50 6.26 -5.74
C LEU A 201 -6.09 6.25 -6.35
N LEU A 202 -5.74 7.19 -7.22
CA LEU A 202 -4.38 7.34 -7.77
C LEU A 202 -3.38 7.73 -6.67
N HIS A 203 -3.73 8.74 -5.86
CA HIS A 203 -2.95 9.18 -4.70
C HIS A 203 -2.76 8.03 -3.69
N TYR A 204 -3.83 7.33 -3.30
CA TYR A 204 -3.76 6.14 -2.45
C TYR A 204 -2.98 4.96 -3.07
N ALA A 205 -3.01 4.81 -4.40
CA ALA A 205 -2.24 3.75 -5.06
C ALA A 205 -0.73 4.05 -5.09
N HIS A 206 -0.33 5.33 -5.12
CA HIS A 206 1.04 5.75 -5.41
C HIS A 206 1.80 6.38 -4.23
N GLU A 207 1.19 7.33 -3.52
CA GLU A 207 1.85 8.19 -2.51
C GLU A 207 1.62 7.73 -1.07
N ASP A 208 0.50 7.07 -0.78
CA ASP A 208 0.23 6.49 0.55
C ASP A 208 1.33 5.49 0.97
N PHE A 209 1.37 5.14 2.27
CA PHE A 209 2.31 4.18 2.84
C PHE A 209 2.32 2.81 2.12
N GLN A 210 1.20 2.40 1.51
CA GLN A 210 1.14 1.21 0.66
C GLN A 210 1.55 1.42 -0.80
N GLY A 211 1.71 2.67 -1.24
CA GLY A 211 2.10 3.06 -2.60
C GLY A 211 3.62 3.16 -2.77
N VAL A 212 4.33 3.78 -1.81
CA VAL A 212 5.80 3.88 -1.77
C VAL A 212 6.43 4.39 -3.09
N HIS A 213 5.75 5.35 -3.75
CA HIS A 213 6.15 5.94 -5.04
C HIS A 213 6.52 4.91 -6.12
N GLN A 214 5.83 3.77 -6.12
CA GLN A 214 6.07 2.67 -7.05
C GLN A 214 5.83 3.09 -8.50
N GLY A 215 6.60 2.48 -9.43
CA GLY A 215 6.51 2.79 -10.85
C GLY A 215 5.19 2.34 -11.48
N ILE A 216 4.78 3.06 -12.55
CA ILE A 216 3.53 2.95 -13.32
C ILE A 216 2.93 1.53 -13.32
N THR A 217 3.70 0.53 -13.78
CA THR A 217 3.26 -0.86 -13.90
C THR A 217 2.76 -1.46 -12.59
N ARG A 218 3.42 -1.17 -11.46
CA ARG A 218 3.01 -1.68 -10.14
C ARG A 218 1.78 -0.96 -9.60
N THR A 219 1.73 0.37 -9.74
CA THR A 219 0.57 1.19 -9.36
C THR A 219 -0.68 0.73 -10.12
N HIS A 220 -0.56 0.50 -11.43
CA HIS A 220 -1.63 -0.06 -12.26
C HIS A 220 -1.99 -1.50 -11.86
N VAL A 221 -1.02 -2.34 -11.49
CA VAL A 221 -1.30 -3.71 -11.00
C VAL A 221 -2.03 -3.70 -9.64
N LYS A 222 -1.70 -2.76 -8.73
CA LYS A 222 -2.38 -2.56 -7.44
C LYS A 222 -3.83 -2.08 -7.63
N LEU A 223 -4.08 -1.18 -8.58
CA LEU A 223 -5.43 -0.67 -8.87
C LEU A 223 -6.29 -1.70 -9.59
N ARG A 224 -5.75 -2.35 -10.62
CA ARG A 224 -6.54 -3.23 -11.52
C ARG A 224 -7.07 -4.50 -10.86
N SER A 225 -6.65 -4.87 -9.65
CA SER A 225 -7.21 -6.05 -8.96
C SER A 225 -8.61 -5.76 -8.39
N GLU A 226 -8.82 -4.59 -7.79
CA GLU A 226 -10.07 -4.23 -7.13
C GLU A 226 -10.93 -3.24 -7.96
N PHE A 227 -10.30 -2.44 -8.82
CA PHE A 227 -10.94 -1.31 -9.51
C PHE A 227 -10.87 -1.41 -11.04
N TYR A 228 -11.76 -0.67 -11.70
CA TYR A 228 -11.75 -0.45 -13.14
C TYR A 228 -12.32 0.93 -13.51
N TRP A 229 -11.73 1.56 -14.53
CA TRP A 229 -12.36 2.60 -15.33
C TRP A 229 -11.76 2.56 -16.77
N PRO A 230 -12.40 3.19 -17.77
CA PRO A 230 -11.81 3.37 -19.10
C PRO A 230 -10.44 4.04 -19.00
N ASP A 231 -9.49 3.63 -19.83
CA ASP A 231 -8.15 4.23 -19.97
C ASP A 231 -7.29 4.38 -18.69
N MET A 232 -7.65 3.66 -17.61
CA MET A 232 -6.95 3.60 -16.31
C MET A 232 -5.42 3.47 -16.37
N TYR A 233 -4.85 2.85 -17.41
CA TYR A 233 -3.39 2.81 -17.55
C TYR A 233 -2.79 4.18 -17.90
N ALA A 234 -3.46 4.97 -18.74
CA ALA A 234 -3.03 6.32 -19.13
C ALA A 234 -3.12 7.28 -17.94
N ASP A 235 -4.20 7.23 -17.16
CA ASP A 235 -4.36 8.01 -15.93
C ASP A 235 -3.25 7.71 -14.91
N VAL A 236 -2.94 6.43 -14.69
CA VAL A 236 -1.82 6.01 -13.82
C VAL A 236 -0.47 6.44 -14.39
N GLU A 237 -0.29 6.39 -15.71
CA GLU A 237 0.94 6.82 -16.37
C GLU A 237 1.16 8.34 -16.29
N ALA A 238 0.11 9.15 -16.42
CA ALA A 238 0.17 10.60 -16.23
C ALA A 238 0.50 10.94 -14.76
N PHE A 239 -0.29 10.43 -13.81
CA PHE A 239 -0.15 10.72 -12.38
C PHE A 239 1.26 10.38 -11.85
N VAL A 240 1.81 9.22 -12.22
CA VAL A 240 3.15 8.78 -11.77
C VAL A 240 4.28 9.55 -12.46
N LYS A 241 4.04 10.17 -13.63
CA LYS A 241 5.00 11.10 -14.29
C LYS A 241 4.97 12.50 -13.69
N GLU A 242 3.82 12.94 -13.19
CA GLU A 242 3.61 14.26 -12.58
C GLU A 242 4.05 14.31 -11.11
N CYS A 243 4.15 13.16 -10.43
CA CYS A 243 4.65 13.06 -9.05
C CYS A 243 6.09 13.61 -8.90
N VAL A 244 6.22 14.69 -8.14
CA VAL A 244 7.46 15.43 -7.89
C VAL A 244 8.52 14.57 -7.18
N ASP A 245 8.13 13.74 -6.22
CA ASP A 245 9.04 12.83 -5.50
C ASP A 245 9.57 11.72 -6.42
N CYS A 246 8.74 11.23 -7.35
CA CYS A 246 9.20 10.34 -8.42
C CYS A 246 10.19 11.04 -9.35
N ALA A 247 9.87 12.26 -9.82
CA ALA A 247 10.70 12.98 -10.77
C ALA A 247 12.06 13.44 -10.19
N SER A 248 12.10 13.77 -8.91
CA SER A 248 13.32 14.16 -8.20
C SER A 248 14.14 12.95 -7.72
N GLY A 249 13.50 11.92 -7.17
CA GLY A 249 14.16 10.70 -6.70
C GLY A 249 14.69 9.81 -7.84
N LYS A 250 14.00 9.78 -8.98
CA LYS A 250 14.43 9.09 -10.21
C LYS A 250 15.02 10.10 -11.19
N GLY A 251 16.10 10.76 -10.78
CA GLY A 251 16.91 11.56 -11.69
C GLY A 251 17.21 10.78 -12.96
N ARG A 252 17.00 11.38 -14.13
CA ARG A 252 17.19 10.69 -15.42
C ARG A 252 18.60 10.08 -15.45
N PRO A 253 18.77 8.81 -15.84
CA PRO A 253 20.11 8.25 -16.01
C PRO A 253 20.85 9.18 -16.97
N PRO A 254 22.01 9.75 -16.58
CA PRO A 254 22.71 10.70 -17.42
C PRO A 254 23.06 9.97 -18.72
N ASN A 255 22.57 10.46 -19.85
CA ASN A 255 22.97 9.95 -21.14
C ASN A 255 24.49 10.19 -21.25
N PRO A 256 25.34 9.14 -21.23
CA PRO A 256 26.79 9.33 -21.18
C PRO A 256 27.36 9.85 -22.51
N GLY A 257 26.50 10.02 -23.53
CA GLY A 257 26.90 10.23 -24.90
C GLY A 257 27.31 8.93 -25.59
N PRO A 258 27.78 8.99 -26.84
CA PRO A 258 28.58 7.90 -27.38
C PRO A 258 29.84 7.73 -26.52
N SER A 259 30.25 6.48 -26.26
CA SER A 259 31.56 6.20 -25.67
C SER A 259 32.66 6.84 -26.54
N PRO A 260 33.69 7.48 -25.98
CA PRO A 260 34.76 8.15 -26.75
C PRO A 260 35.66 7.19 -27.56
N GLY A 261 35.33 5.90 -27.61
CA GLY A 261 36.15 4.83 -28.20
C GLY A 261 37.04 4.17 -27.16
N ASN A 262 37.59 3.01 -27.51
CA ASN A 262 38.68 2.41 -26.74
C ASN A 262 40.01 2.96 -27.27
N ILE A 263 40.98 3.18 -26.37
CA ILE A 263 42.34 3.55 -26.79
C ILE A 263 43.08 2.26 -27.13
N GLU A 264 43.38 2.06 -28.41
CA GLU A 264 44.13 0.90 -28.90
C GLU A 264 45.62 1.25 -29.04
N PRO A 265 46.51 0.81 -28.11
CA PRO A 265 47.95 0.99 -28.27
C PRO A 265 48.49 0.08 -29.37
N ARG A 266 49.62 0.50 -29.97
CA ARG A 266 50.24 -0.11 -31.15
C ARG A 266 51.61 -0.72 -30.86
N TYR A 267 52.23 -0.38 -29.74
CA TYR A 267 53.49 -0.93 -29.23
C TYR A 267 53.54 -0.81 -27.69
N PRO A 268 54.42 -1.59 -27.01
CA PRO A 268 54.56 -1.54 -25.56
C PRO A 268 54.93 -0.14 -25.05
N PHE A 269 54.39 0.22 -23.90
CA PHE A 269 54.57 1.52 -23.22
C PHE A 269 53.98 2.74 -23.95
N GLU A 270 53.21 2.57 -25.03
CA GLU A 270 52.45 3.68 -25.64
C GLU A 270 51.28 4.14 -24.74
N VAL A 271 50.65 3.21 -24.01
CA VAL A 271 49.53 3.50 -23.08
C VAL A 271 49.68 2.67 -21.82
N VAL A 272 50.22 3.29 -20.77
CA VAL A 272 50.29 2.70 -19.42
C VAL A 272 49.11 3.22 -18.59
N SER A 273 48.31 2.30 -18.06
CA SER A 273 47.26 2.61 -17.09
C SER A 273 47.83 2.72 -15.68
N MET A 274 47.15 3.41 -14.76
CA MET A 274 47.57 3.56 -13.37
C MET A 274 46.37 3.36 -12.44
N ASP A 275 46.48 2.44 -11.48
CA ASP A 275 45.40 2.12 -10.55
C ASP A 275 45.91 1.84 -9.12
N PHE A 276 45.04 2.02 -8.13
CA PHE A 276 45.33 1.82 -6.71
C PHE A 276 44.47 0.71 -6.11
N VAL A 277 45.09 -0.40 -5.72
CA VAL A 277 44.44 -1.38 -4.83
C VAL A 277 44.47 -0.81 -3.42
N THR A 278 43.30 -0.37 -2.95
CA THR A 278 43.10 0.29 -1.65
C THR A 278 42.64 -0.69 -0.56
N HIS A 279 42.62 -0.24 0.70
CA HIS A 279 42.07 -0.97 1.86
C HIS A 279 42.69 -2.36 2.13
N LEU A 280 43.95 -2.59 1.72
CA LEU A 280 44.64 -3.85 1.99
C LEU A 280 45.06 -3.97 3.47
N PRO A 281 45.16 -5.20 4.01
CA PRO A 281 45.74 -5.46 5.32
C PRO A 281 47.13 -4.83 5.44
N ARG A 282 47.43 -4.27 6.61
CA ARG A 282 48.68 -3.55 6.86
C ARG A 282 49.87 -4.51 6.83
N SER A 283 50.80 -4.30 5.91
CA SER A 283 52.04 -5.10 5.84
C SER A 283 52.98 -4.82 7.01
N GLU A 284 53.97 -5.68 7.22
CA GLU A 284 55.02 -5.51 8.24
C GLU A 284 55.75 -4.16 8.14
N ARG A 285 55.89 -3.63 6.90
CA ARG A 285 56.50 -2.32 6.62
C ARG A 285 55.52 -1.15 6.75
N GLY A 286 54.27 -1.42 7.13
CA GLY A 286 53.23 -0.44 7.42
C GLY A 286 52.31 -0.05 6.27
N ASN A 287 52.49 -0.62 5.07
CA ASN A 287 51.76 -0.24 3.86
C ASN A 287 50.35 -0.86 3.80
N THR A 288 49.37 -0.14 3.24
CA THR A 288 47.96 -0.56 3.09
C THR A 288 47.40 -0.36 1.65
N PHE A 289 48.29 -0.10 0.69
CA PHE A 289 47.96 0.20 -0.70
C PHE A 289 48.97 -0.50 -1.63
N LEU A 290 48.52 -0.88 -2.83
CA LEU A 290 49.39 -1.16 -3.98
C LEU A 290 49.07 -0.18 -5.10
N LEU A 291 50.11 0.27 -5.80
CA LEU A 291 50.02 1.09 -7.00
C LEU A 291 50.47 0.22 -8.19
N LEU A 292 49.61 0.09 -9.19
CA LEU A 292 49.82 -0.74 -10.37
C LEU A 292 50.05 0.15 -11.60
N PHE A 293 50.92 -0.29 -12.51
CA PHE A 293 51.15 0.36 -13.80
C PHE A 293 51.02 -0.61 -15.01
N PRO A 294 49.81 -1.16 -15.30
CA PRO A 294 49.64 -2.07 -16.42
C PRO A 294 49.87 -1.39 -17.78
N ASP A 295 50.80 -1.92 -18.57
CA ASP A 295 50.94 -1.59 -20.00
C ASP A 295 49.77 -2.21 -20.78
N THR A 296 48.96 -1.35 -21.41
CA THR A 296 47.71 -1.75 -22.09
C THR A 296 47.98 -2.59 -23.35
N PHE A 297 49.20 -2.57 -23.89
CA PHE A 297 49.58 -3.35 -25.08
C PHE A 297 50.03 -4.78 -24.74
N SER A 298 50.98 -4.92 -23.81
CA SER A 298 51.60 -6.22 -23.48
C SER A 298 50.98 -6.94 -22.30
N GLY A 299 50.20 -6.25 -21.45
CA GLY A 299 49.69 -6.79 -20.20
C GLY A 299 50.75 -6.93 -19.09
N TYR A 300 51.94 -6.33 -19.27
CA TYR A 300 52.98 -6.26 -18.24
C TYR A 300 52.55 -5.31 -17.10
N VAL A 301 52.85 -5.66 -15.84
CA VAL A 301 52.47 -4.93 -14.61
C VAL A 301 53.63 -4.92 -13.62
#